data_AF-A0A0U2X085-F1
#
_entry.id   AF-A0A0U2X085-F1
#
_cell.length_a   1.000
_cell.length_b   1.000
_cell.length_c   1.000
_cell.angle_alpha   90.00
_cell.angle_beta   90.00
_cell.angle_gamma   90.00
#
_symmetry.space_group_name_H-M   'P 1'
#
loop_
_entity.id
_entity.type
_entity.pdbx_description
1 polymer ?
#
loop_
_entity_poly.entity_id
_entity_poly.type
_entity_poly.pdbx_seq_one_letter_code
_entity_poly.pdbx_strand_id
1 'polypeptide(L)'
;MRKRTFIALILSGILVGCGSGNSEPTSGITGPVTPPKPSVKSSKIVTQGFEVSIYNRLAEQDAGDPEYNRDTPYQANEPVTYRDIVFGLDTQTESVQLASGFETFTPFQLISKAHALSPMPPQTEESIVSMDITSAMDFSQQHPSGSNLNALFSVTYDDALNRYYSYKNDTKTFFTVEEFLQYGRDGQALNAGFTRNLVLNTGLEYPVNMTFYIRIELDNGKVFSLETQEITFQVLDE
;
A
#
# COMPACT_ATOMS: atom_id res chain seq x y z
N MET A 1 -11.40 -63.83 -16.10
CA MET A 1 -11.40 -63.85 -17.57
C MET A 1 -12.32 -62.74 -18.09
N ARG A 2 -11.78 -61.84 -18.92
CA ARG A 2 -12.47 -60.73 -19.60
C ARG A 2 -13.55 -61.25 -20.56
N LYS A 3 -14.73 -60.61 -20.59
CA LYS A 3 -15.51 -60.42 -21.83
C LYS A 3 -16.12 -59.01 -21.86
N ARG A 4 -15.78 -58.29 -22.93
CA ARG A 4 -16.38 -57.04 -23.42
C ARG A 4 -17.61 -57.38 -24.28
N THR A 5 -18.63 -56.52 -24.29
CA THR A 5 -19.37 -55.96 -25.46
C THR A 5 -20.63 -55.25 -24.94
N PHE A 6 -20.85 -53.94 -25.12
CA PHE A 6 -21.40 -53.21 -26.29
C PHE A 6 -22.86 -53.54 -26.65
N ILE A 7 -23.63 -52.49 -27.03
CA ILE A 7 -25.01 -52.42 -27.60
C ILE A 7 -26.06 -51.98 -26.53
N ALA A 8 -26.96 -51.01 -26.70
CA ALA A 8 -27.57 -50.40 -27.89
C ALA A 8 -27.92 -48.90 -27.72
N LEU A 9 -27.85 -48.17 -28.83
CA LEU A 9 -28.64 -46.96 -29.11
C LEU A 9 -30.09 -47.41 -29.40
N ILE A 10 -31.10 -46.85 -28.71
CA ILE A 10 -32.46 -46.78 -29.23
C ILE A 10 -33.02 -45.37 -29.01
N LEU A 11 -33.31 -44.76 -30.15
CA LEU A 11 -34.02 -43.52 -30.38
C LEU A 11 -35.51 -43.87 -30.54
N SER A 12 -36.39 -43.33 -29.70
CA SER A 12 -37.84 -43.33 -29.95
C SER A 12 -38.48 -42.11 -29.29
N GLY A 13 -38.88 -41.13 -30.10
CA GLY A 13 -39.68 -40.00 -29.65
C GLY A 13 -41.18 -40.32 -29.63
N ILE A 14 -41.94 -39.54 -28.85
CA ILE A 14 -43.34 -39.21 -29.14
C ILE A 14 -43.56 -37.75 -28.73
N LEU A 15 -43.73 -36.90 -29.74
CA LEU A 15 -44.40 -35.60 -29.67
C LEU A 15 -45.90 -35.86 -29.91
N VAL A 16 -46.75 -35.71 -28.89
CA VAL A 16 -48.15 -35.20 -28.89
C VAL A 16 -48.45 -35.00 -27.39
N GLY A 17 -48.82 -33.85 -26.84
CA GLY A 17 -49.72 -32.81 -27.33
C GLY A 17 -51.04 -32.90 -26.57
N CYS A 18 -51.22 -32.04 -25.56
CA CYS A 18 -52.51 -31.62 -24.99
C CYS A 18 -52.22 -30.22 -24.42
N GLY A 19 -52.51 -29.13 -25.16
CA GLY A 19 -53.84 -28.51 -25.25
C GLY A 19 -53.94 -27.48 -24.12
N SER A 20 -53.75 -26.16 -24.31
CA SER A 20 -54.50 -25.17 -25.09
C SER A 20 -55.15 -24.15 -24.15
N GLY A 21 -54.80 -22.87 -24.33
CA GLY A 21 -55.48 -21.67 -23.81
C GLY A 21 -54.73 -20.99 -22.65
N ASN A 22 -54.48 -19.69 -22.61
CA ASN A 22 -54.83 -18.55 -23.46
C ASN A 22 -53.77 -17.44 -23.26
N SER A 23 -53.69 -16.55 -24.24
CA SER A 23 -52.80 -15.39 -24.38
C SER A 23 -52.89 -14.32 -23.28
N GLU A 24 -51.73 -13.85 -22.81
CA GLU A 24 -51.42 -12.42 -22.66
C GLU A 24 -49.88 -12.23 -22.61
N PRO A 25 -49.29 -11.27 -23.37
CA PRO A 25 -47.87 -10.97 -23.29
C PRO A 25 -47.64 -9.94 -22.18
N THR A 26 -47.06 -10.35 -21.05
CA THR A 26 -46.55 -9.37 -20.09
C THR A 26 -45.36 -8.65 -20.72
N SER A 27 -45.64 -7.44 -21.18
CA SER A 27 -44.68 -6.43 -21.58
C SER A 27 -43.63 -6.22 -20.48
N GLY A 28 -42.38 -5.99 -20.89
CA GLY A 28 -41.45 -5.21 -20.07
C GLY A 28 -40.12 -5.89 -19.72
N ILE A 29 -39.31 -6.26 -20.72
CA ILE A 29 -37.85 -6.13 -20.60
C ILE A 29 -37.38 -5.22 -21.73
N THR A 30 -37.74 -3.95 -21.62
CA THR A 30 -37.09 -2.84 -22.33
C THR A 30 -36.79 -1.77 -21.29
N GLY A 31 -35.80 -2.08 -20.45
CA GLY A 31 -35.15 -1.12 -19.57
C GLY A 31 -33.64 -1.38 -19.63
N PRO A 32 -32.79 -0.36 -19.49
CA PRO A 32 -31.35 -0.58 -19.41
C PRO A 32 -31.07 -1.57 -18.27
N VAL A 33 -30.34 -2.65 -18.59
CA VAL A 33 -29.88 -3.60 -17.58
C VAL A 33 -28.92 -2.85 -16.67
N THR A 34 -29.41 -2.40 -15.52
CA THR A 34 -28.57 -1.77 -14.50
C THR A 34 -27.57 -2.85 -14.05
N PRO A 35 -26.26 -2.61 -14.13
CA PRO A 35 -25.28 -3.53 -13.59
C PRO A 35 -25.63 -3.82 -12.13
N PRO A 36 -25.52 -5.08 -11.66
CA PRO A 36 -25.71 -5.36 -10.24
C PRO A 36 -24.77 -4.46 -9.44
N LYS A 37 -25.34 -3.78 -8.44
CA LYS A 37 -24.58 -2.93 -7.52
C LYS A 37 -23.48 -3.80 -6.90
N PRO A 38 -22.20 -3.39 -6.93
CA PRO A 38 -21.13 -4.17 -6.34
C PRO A 38 -21.48 -4.52 -4.89
N SER A 39 -21.32 -5.79 -4.55
CA SER A 39 -21.54 -6.33 -3.20
C SER A 39 -20.80 -5.46 -2.20
N VAL A 40 -21.50 -5.02 -1.14
CA VAL A 40 -20.86 -4.34 -0.01
C VAL A 40 -19.78 -5.29 0.52
N LYS A 41 -18.52 -4.85 0.52
CA LYS A 41 -17.39 -5.68 1.01
C LYS A 41 -17.73 -6.14 2.43
N SER A 42 -17.75 -7.45 2.66
CA SER A 42 -17.96 -8.07 3.97
C SER A 42 -16.68 -8.10 4.82
N SER A 43 -15.60 -7.50 4.35
CA SER A 43 -14.35 -7.36 5.07
C SER A 43 -13.72 -5.99 4.85
N LYS A 44 -13.02 -5.52 5.88
CA LYS A 44 -12.20 -4.30 5.89
C LYS A 44 -10.75 -4.67 6.17
N ILE A 45 -9.82 -4.00 5.51
CA ILE A 45 -8.38 -4.19 5.76
C ILE A 45 -7.94 -3.09 6.71
N VAL A 46 -7.34 -3.49 7.83
CA VAL A 46 -6.97 -2.60 8.94
C VAL A 46 -5.47 -2.61 9.16
N THR A 47 -4.97 -1.49 9.65
CA THR A 47 -3.57 -1.34 10.06
C THR A 47 -3.36 -1.95 11.45
N GLN A 48 -2.41 -2.89 11.54
CA GLN A 48 -2.01 -3.55 12.79
C GLN A 48 -0.64 -3.13 13.30
N GLY A 49 0.19 -2.54 12.45
CA GLY A 49 1.52 -2.09 12.83
C GLY A 49 2.28 -1.50 11.67
N PHE A 50 3.48 -1.05 11.98
CA PHE A 50 4.48 -0.63 11.01
C PHE A 50 5.78 -1.36 11.32
N GLU A 51 6.62 -1.53 10.31
CA GLU A 51 7.98 -2.01 10.43
C GLU A 51 8.91 -1.02 9.73
N VAL A 52 10.08 -0.78 10.33
CA VAL A 52 11.12 0.04 9.71
C VAL A 52 12.35 -0.82 9.44
N SER A 53 12.81 -0.79 8.19
CA SER A 53 14.02 -1.47 7.73
C SER A 53 14.93 -0.49 7.01
N ILE A 54 16.24 -0.73 7.05
CA ILE A 54 17.23 0.14 6.38
C ILE A 54 17.87 -0.61 5.23
N TYR A 55 17.97 0.07 4.08
CA TYR A 55 18.53 -0.47 2.86
C TYR A 55 19.63 0.44 2.34
N ASN A 56 20.66 -0.17 1.76
CA ASN A 56 21.68 0.55 1.00
C ASN A 56 21.07 1.01 -0.33
N ARG A 57 21.20 2.29 -0.64
CA ARG A 57 20.78 2.85 -1.92
C ARG A 57 21.89 2.60 -2.95
N LEU A 58 21.57 1.82 -3.99
CA LEU A 58 22.44 1.73 -5.16
C LEU A 58 22.19 2.95 -6.05
N ALA A 59 23.27 3.65 -6.42
CA ALA A 59 23.23 4.85 -7.23
C ALA A 59 22.96 4.54 -8.71
N GLU A 60 21.77 4.04 -9.02
CA GLU A 60 21.19 4.08 -10.37
C GLU A 60 19.76 4.58 -10.24
N GLN A 61 19.61 5.89 -10.23
CA GLN A 61 18.31 6.54 -10.20
C GLN A 61 18.27 7.58 -11.31
N ASP A 62 17.32 7.41 -12.22
CA ASP A 62 16.94 8.46 -13.14
C ASP A 62 16.57 9.70 -12.33
N ALA A 63 17.17 10.86 -12.64
CA ALA A 63 16.92 12.10 -11.91
C ALA A 63 15.42 12.47 -11.92
N GLY A 64 14.65 11.95 -12.88
CA GLY A 64 13.19 12.11 -12.97
C GLY A 64 12.36 11.11 -12.14
N ASP A 65 12.89 9.93 -11.83
CA ASP A 65 12.18 8.94 -11.02
C ASP A 65 13.14 8.03 -10.25
N PRO A 66 13.58 8.46 -9.05
CA PRO A 66 14.41 7.63 -8.21
C PRO A 66 13.63 6.41 -7.73
N GLU A 67 13.88 5.26 -8.35
CA GLU A 67 13.46 3.96 -7.83
C GLU A 67 14.42 3.54 -6.72
N TYR A 68 13.93 3.47 -5.49
CA TYR A 68 14.76 3.08 -4.34
C TYR A 68 14.70 1.58 -4.20
N ASN A 69 15.77 0.93 -4.65
CA ASN A 69 15.96 -0.50 -4.50
C ASN A 69 16.05 -0.87 -2.99
N ARG A 70 15.23 -1.84 -2.56
CA ARG A 70 15.22 -2.40 -1.18
C ARG A 70 15.78 -3.83 -1.13
N ASP A 71 16.54 -4.25 -2.14
CA ASP A 71 17.10 -5.60 -2.26
C ASP A 71 18.36 -5.79 -1.42
N THR A 72 19.02 -4.70 -1.02
CA THR A 72 20.28 -4.72 -0.26
C THR A 72 20.09 -4.14 1.13
N PRO A 73 19.88 -4.97 2.17
CA PRO A 73 19.79 -4.50 3.55
C PRO A 73 21.10 -3.86 4.03
N TYR A 74 20.99 -2.76 4.77
CA TYR A 74 22.14 -2.10 5.40
C TYR A 74 22.80 -3.02 6.45
N GLN A 75 24.13 -3.06 6.45
CA GLN A 75 24.93 -3.82 7.40
C GLN A 75 25.56 -2.88 8.42
N ALA A 76 25.27 -3.07 9.71
CA ALA A 76 25.59 -2.12 10.78
C ALA A 76 27.09 -1.78 10.94
N ASN A 77 27.99 -2.56 10.35
CA ASN A 77 29.44 -2.45 10.43
C ASN A 77 30.09 -1.71 9.26
N GLU A 78 29.32 -1.23 8.28
CA GLU A 78 29.82 -0.48 7.13
C GLU A 78 29.43 1.00 7.23
N PRO A 79 30.38 1.94 7.33
CA PRO A 79 30.06 3.36 7.30
C PRO A 79 29.40 3.75 5.97
N VAL A 80 28.34 4.54 6.03
CA VAL A 80 27.55 4.96 4.86
C VAL A 80 27.36 6.48 4.82
N THR A 81 27.22 7.06 3.63
CA THR A 81 26.75 8.45 3.53
C THR A 81 25.23 8.50 3.72
N TYR A 82 24.70 9.63 4.18
CA TYR A 82 23.25 9.83 4.28
C TYR A 82 22.51 9.67 2.94
N ARG A 83 23.21 9.87 1.82
CA ARG A 83 22.64 9.74 0.47
C ARG A 83 22.46 8.29 0.07
N ASP A 84 23.21 7.39 0.70
CA ASP A 84 23.31 5.98 0.33
C ASP A 84 22.41 5.08 1.18
N ILE A 85 21.44 5.66 1.92
CA ILE A 85 20.51 4.91 2.75
C ILE A 85 19.05 5.23 2.44
N VAL A 86 18.20 4.22 2.63
CA VAL A 86 16.75 4.31 2.51
C VAL A 86 16.12 3.66 3.73
N PHE A 87 15.20 4.37 4.37
CA PHE A 87 14.37 3.85 5.43
C PHE A 87 13.07 3.35 4.82
N GLY A 88 12.91 2.03 4.73
CA GLY A 88 11.68 1.41 4.30
C GLY A 88 10.70 1.28 5.46
N LEU A 89 9.58 1.97 5.36
CA LEU A 89 8.45 1.90 6.27
C LEU A 89 7.35 1.03 5.65
N ASP A 90 7.13 -0.15 6.21
CA ASP A 90 6.14 -1.11 5.71
C ASP A 90 4.97 -1.26 6.68
N THR A 91 3.76 -1.28 6.13
CA THR A 91 2.54 -1.36 6.92
C THR A 91 2.09 -2.80 7.07
N GLN A 92 1.91 -3.23 8.31
CA GLN A 92 1.38 -4.54 8.64
C GLN A 92 -0.15 -4.48 8.63
N THR A 93 -0.79 -5.23 7.73
CA THR A 93 -2.25 -5.20 7.51
C THR A 93 -2.93 -6.51 7.86
N GLU A 94 -4.19 -6.44 8.31
CA GLU A 94 -5.05 -7.61 8.52
C GLU A 94 -6.43 -7.40 7.88
N SER A 95 -7.02 -8.46 7.33
CA SER A 95 -8.40 -8.45 6.86
C SER A 95 -9.36 -8.86 7.97
N VAL A 96 -10.22 -7.94 8.41
CA VAL A 96 -11.24 -8.16 9.43
C VAL A 96 -12.61 -8.31 8.76
N GLN A 97 -13.37 -9.36 9.12
CA GLN A 97 -14.74 -9.50 8.65
C GLN A 97 -15.66 -8.48 9.34
N LEU A 98 -16.40 -7.74 8.54
CA LEU A 98 -17.52 -6.93 9.03
C LEU A 98 -18.66 -7.90 9.30
N ALA A 99 -19.16 -7.96 10.53
CA ALA A 99 -20.28 -8.82 10.88
C ALA A 99 -21.51 -8.45 10.01
N SER A 100 -21.73 -9.21 8.95
CA SER A 100 -22.90 -9.06 8.09
C SER A 100 -24.05 -9.86 8.70
N GLY A 101 -25.07 -9.16 9.18
CA GLY A 101 -26.37 -9.79 9.47
C GLY A 101 -26.96 -10.40 8.20
N PHE A 102 -27.41 -11.65 8.33
CA PHE A 102 -28.14 -12.48 7.37
C PHE A 102 -27.36 -12.99 6.15
N GLU A 103 -26.84 -14.22 6.28
CA GLU A 103 -26.50 -15.10 5.16
C GLU A 103 -27.78 -15.43 4.36
N THR A 104 -27.79 -15.06 3.07
CA THR A 104 -28.66 -15.69 2.09
C THR A 104 -27.79 -16.31 1.01
N PHE A 105 -27.94 -17.63 0.84
CA PHE A 105 -27.28 -18.41 -0.21
C PHE A 105 -27.60 -17.86 -1.61
N THR A 106 -26.58 -17.68 -2.44
CA THR A 106 -26.72 -17.46 -3.88
C THR A 106 -26.15 -18.65 -4.66
N PRO A 107 -26.87 -19.20 -5.66
CA PRO A 107 -26.39 -20.30 -6.49
C PRO A 107 -25.34 -19.83 -7.50
N PHE A 108 -24.42 -20.75 -7.84
CA PHE A 108 -23.31 -20.53 -8.77
C PHE A 108 -23.76 -19.92 -10.11
N GLN A 109 -23.13 -18.83 -10.52
CA GLN A 109 -23.17 -18.31 -11.90
C GLN A 109 -21.80 -18.45 -12.56
N LEU A 110 -21.81 -18.91 -13.81
CA LEU A 110 -20.64 -19.16 -14.63
C LEU A 110 -19.82 -17.87 -14.87
N ILE A 111 -18.53 -17.95 -14.58
CA ILE A 111 -17.56 -16.84 -14.65
C ILE A 111 -17.43 -16.36 -16.09
N SER A 112 -17.93 -15.15 -16.38
CA SER A 112 -17.59 -14.43 -17.61
C SER A 112 -16.18 -13.83 -17.46
N LYS A 113 -15.37 -13.95 -18.51
CA LYS A 113 -13.96 -13.54 -18.60
C LYS A 113 -13.66 -12.25 -17.80
N ALA A 114 -12.90 -12.39 -16.71
CA ALA A 114 -12.31 -11.26 -16.03
C ALA A 114 -11.08 -10.80 -16.82
N HIS A 115 -11.10 -9.54 -17.28
CA HIS A 115 -9.87 -8.84 -17.61
C HIS A 115 -9.07 -8.71 -16.31
N ALA A 116 -7.90 -9.35 -16.24
CA ALA A 116 -7.01 -9.25 -15.08
C ALA A 116 -6.42 -7.84 -15.02
N LEU A 117 -7.12 -6.94 -14.33
CA LEU A 117 -6.48 -5.76 -13.75
C LEU A 117 -5.44 -6.28 -12.75
N SER A 118 -4.20 -5.80 -12.84
CA SER A 118 -3.18 -6.08 -11.83
C SER A 118 -3.79 -5.83 -10.45
N PRO A 119 -3.59 -6.74 -9.47
CA PRO A 119 -4.20 -6.58 -8.16
C PRO A 119 -3.70 -5.27 -7.55
N MET A 120 -4.58 -4.27 -7.47
CA MET A 120 -4.32 -3.05 -6.74
C MET A 120 -4.09 -3.45 -5.28
N PRO A 121 -2.99 -3.01 -4.65
CA PRO A 121 -2.71 -3.36 -3.27
C PRO A 121 -3.90 -3.00 -2.38
N PRO A 122 -4.24 -3.87 -1.41
CA PRO A 122 -5.34 -3.61 -0.49
C PRO A 122 -5.11 -2.31 0.28
N GLN A 123 -5.98 -1.31 0.06
CA GLN A 123 -5.91 -0.05 0.79
C GLN A 123 -6.54 -0.22 2.18
N THR A 124 -5.85 0.23 3.23
CA THR A 124 -6.46 0.37 4.55
C THR A 124 -7.38 1.61 4.57
N GLU A 125 -8.37 1.63 5.45
CA GLU A 125 -9.20 2.84 5.60
C GLU A 125 -8.55 3.86 6.54
N GLU A 126 -7.56 3.47 7.34
CA GLU A 126 -6.89 4.37 8.26
C GLU A 126 -5.96 5.34 7.51
N SER A 127 -5.95 6.59 7.98
CA SER A 127 -5.02 7.62 7.55
C SER A 127 -4.01 7.96 8.63
N ILE A 128 -2.78 8.26 8.23
CA ILE A 128 -1.75 8.84 9.08
C ILE A 128 -2.15 10.28 9.39
N VAL A 129 -2.21 10.61 10.68
CA VAL A 129 -2.52 11.96 11.19
C VAL A 129 -1.24 12.66 11.65
N SER A 130 -0.30 11.92 12.23
CA SER A 130 1.01 12.44 12.59
C SER A 130 2.11 11.43 12.38
N MET A 131 3.30 11.95 12.13
CA MET A 131 4.56 11.21 12.10
C MET A 131 5.62 12.11 12.73
N ASP A 132 6.36 11.60 13.70
CA ASP A 132 7.47 12.31 14.33
C ASP A 132 8.73 11.47 14.21
N ILE A 133 9.77 12.03 13.60
CA ILE A 133 11.09 11.41 13.50
C ILE A 133 12.04 12.16 14.44
N THR A 134 12.73 11.42 15.31
CA THR A 134 13.72 11.97 16.25
C THR A 134 14.95 11.06 16.33
N SER A 135 16.01 11.53 17.00
CA SER A 135 17.22 10.76 17.30
C SER A 135 17.63 10.97 18.77
N ALA A 136 18.29 9.98 19.37
CA ALA A 136 18.90 10.13 20.70
C ALA A 136 20.25 10.88 20.67
N MET A 137 20.81 11.10 19.48
CA MET A 137 22.06 11.82 19.25
C MET A 137 21.79 13.14 18.52
N ASP A 138 22.68 14.12 18.70
CA ASP A 138 22.62 15.38 17.96
C ASP A 138 22.80 15.11 16.46
N PHE A 139 21.86 15.57 15.64
CA PHE A 139 21.97 15.48 14.17
C PHE A 139 22.85 16.60 13.61
N SER A 140 22.68 17.80 14.18
CA SER A 140 23.43 19.04 13.87
C SER A 140 23.29 20.00 15.06
N GLN A 141 24.03 21.11 15.06
CA GLN A 141 23.84 22.16 16.07
C GLN A 141 22.42 22.71 16.10
N GLN A 142 21.74 22.75 14.94
CA GLN A 142 20.37 23.25 14.81
C GLN A 142 19.33 22.20 15.19
N HIS A 143 19.72 20.92 15.25
CA HIS A 143 18.87 19.79 15.55
C HIS A 143 19.54 18.90 16.61
N PRO A 144 19.59 19.34 17.88
CA PRO A 144 20.10 18.53 18.98
C PRO A 144 19.22 17.29 19.22
N SER A 145 19.71 16.37 20.05
CA SER A 145 19.03 15.15 20.47
C SER A 145 17.58 15.43 20.90
N GLY A 146 16.65 14.59 20.41
CA GLY A 146 15.22 14.73 20.63
C GLY A 146 14.50 15.77 19.77
N SER A 147 15.21 16.49 18.90
CA SER A 147 14.58 17.42 17.94
C SER A 147 13.68 16.68 16.95
N ASN A 148 12.64 17.37 16.46
CA ASN A 148 11.87 16.90 15.32
C ASN A 148 12.70 17.02 14.04
N LEU A 149 12.87 15.91 13.34
CA LEU A 149 13.69 15.81 12.13
C LEU A 149 12.84 15.71 10.85
N ASN A 150 11.53 15.91 10.90
CA ASN A 150 10.63 15.67 9.77
C ASN A 150 11.00 16.47 8.50
N ALA A 151 11.56 17.67 8.66
CA ALA A 151 12.03 18.49 7.54
C ALA A 151 13.28 17.89 6.83
N LEU A 152 14.02 17.03 7.52
CA LEU A 152 15.27 16.42 7.03
C LEU A 152 15.03 15.10 6.29
N PHE A 153 13.84 14.53 6.41
CA PHE A 153 13.44 13.30 5.73
C PHE A 153 12.49 13.61 4.59
N SER A 154 12.79 13.12 3.40
CA SER A 154 11.91 13.17 2.23
C SER A 154 11.14 11.87 2.07
N VAL A 155 9.88 11.96 1.66
CA VAL A 155 9.00 10.82 1.40
C VAL A 155 9.13 10.43 -0.07
N THR A 156 9.76 9.28 -0.34
CA THR A 156 10.24 8.94 -1.69
C THR A 156 9.85 7.53 -2.14
N TYR A 157 8.57 7.17 -1.99
CA TYR A 157 7.83 6.15 -2.75
C TYR A 157 6.48 5.93 -2.05
N ASP A 158 5.38 5.92 -2.80
CA ASP A 158 4.05 5.50 -2.38
C ASP A 158 3.45 4.73 -3.56
N ASP A 159 3.16 3.44 -3.34
CA ASP A 159 2.97 2.34 -4.30
C ASP A 159 1.82 2.55 -5.32
N ALA A 160 1.11 3.67 -5.24
CA ALA A 160 -0.04 3.93 -6.11
C ALA A 160 0.14 5.07 -7.11
N LEU A 161 0.86 6.17 -6.80
CA LEU A 161 0.84 7.36 -7.68
C LEU A 161 2.06 8.30 -7.54
N ASN A 162 3.09 7.94 -6.76
CA ASN A 162 4.28 8.76 -6.51
C ASN A 162 3.94 10.26 -6.39
N ARG A 163 2.95 10.64 -5.59
CA ARG A 163 2.29 11.97 -5.69
C ARG A 163 2.89 13.07 -4.82
N TYR A 164 3.83 12.74 -3.93
CA TYR A 164 4.41 13.67 -2.96
C TYR A 164 5.69 14.28 -3.49
N TYR A 165 5.56 15.00 -4.61
CA TYR A 165 6.64 15.80 -5.17
C TYR A 165 6.07 17.09 -5.78
N SER A 166 6.95 18.06 -5.95
CA SER A 166 6.71 19.27 -6.74
C SER A 166 7.89 19.52 -7.67
N TYR A 167 7.72 20.35 -8.68
CA TYR A 167 8.84 20.85 -9.47
C TYR A 167 9.30 22.19 -8.90
N LYS A 168 10.54 22.26 -8.43
CA LYS A 168 11.21 23.50 -8.02
C LYS A 168 12.36 23.72 -9.00
N ASN A 169 12.35 24.83 -9.76
CA ASN A 169 13.33 25.12 -10.81
C ASN A 169 13.51 23.95 -11.82
N ASP A 170 12.40 23.46 -12.38
CA ASP A 170 12.36 22.33 -13.32
C ASP A 170 12.92 21.00 -12.76
N THR A 171 13.21 20.93 -11.46
CA THR A 171 13.74 19.75 -10.78
C THR A 171 12.65 19.13 -9.91
N LYS A 172 12.40 17.83 -10.10
CA LYS A 172 11.49 17.05 -9.24
C LYS A 172 12.06 17.04 -7.82
N THR A 173 11.29 17.59 -6.88
CA THR A 173 11.64 17.68 -5.47
C THR A 173 10.56 16.96 -4.67
N PHE A 174 10.94 15.90 -3.96
CA PHE A 174 10.04 15.17 -3.09
C PHE A 174 9.65 15.98 -1.87
N PHE A 175 8.46 15.71 -1.34
CA PHE A 175 8.00 16.34 -0.11
C PHE A 175 8.83 15.84 1.06
N THR A 176 9.16 16.75 1.97
CA THR A 176 9.60 16.37 3.31
C THR A 176 8.48 15.65 4.07
N VAL A 177 8.78 14.97 5.17
CA VAL A 177 7.73 14.41 6.05
C VAL A 177 6.84 15.53 6.58
N GLU A 178 7.40 16.71 6.84
CA GLU A 178 6.62 17.88 7.23
C GLU A 178 5.64 18.34 6.13
N GLU A 179 6.11 18.46 4.87
CA GLU A 179 5.26 18.81 3.72
C GLU A 179 4.19 17.72 3.45
N PHE A 180 4.55 16.44 3.63
CA PHE A 180 3.62 15.31 3.55
C PHE A 180 2.50 15.40 4.60
N LEU A 181 2.84 15.69 5.85
CA LEU A 181 1.84 15.88 6.91
C LEU A 181 0.99 17.12 6.69
N GLN A 182 1.58 18.20 6.14
CA GLN A 182 0.82 19.39 5.76
C GLN A 182 -0.20 19.08 4.67
N TYR A 183 0.19 18.32 3.64
CA TYR A 183 -0.72 17.84 2.61
C TYR A 183 -1.92 17.09 3.20
N GLY A 184 -1.69 16.31 4.27
CA GLY A 184 -2.74 15.67 5.05
C GLY A 184 -3.70 16.63 5.74
N ARG A 185 -3.14 17.62 6.45
CA ARG A 185 -3.88 18.66 7.16
C ARG A 185 -4.72 19.53 6.22
N ASP A 186 -4.30 19.68 4.97
CA ASP A 186 -5.04 20.40 3.92
C ASP A 186 -6.23 19.60 3.36
N GLY A 187 -6.56 18.45 3.97
CA GLY A 187 -7.78 17.67 3.72
C GLY A 187 -7.58 16.48 2.79
N GLN A 188 -6.32 16.10 2.50
CA GLN A 188 -6.01 14.93 1.66
C GLN A 188 -5.73 13.73 2.56
N ALA A 189 -6.39 12.60 2.34
CA ALA A 189 -6.14 11.40 3.15
C ALA A 189 -4.72 10.86 2.92
N LEU A 190 -3.93 10.78 4.00
CA LEU A 190 -2.60 10.16 4.01
C LEU A 190 -2.76 8.68 4.32
N ASN A 191 -3.09 7.86 3.33
CA ASN A 191 -3.38 6.45 3.57
C ASN A 191 -2.23 5.74 4.31
N ALA A 192 -2.58 5.02 5.39
CA ALA A 192 -1.62 4.28 6.19
C ALA A 192 -1.12 3.01 5.48
N GLY A 193 -1.97 2.33 4.73
CA GLY A 193 -1.77 0.99 4.19
C GLY A 193 -0.90 0.93 2.95
N PHE A 194 0.38 1.31 3.04
CA PHE A 194 1.35 1.13 1.96
C PHE A 194 2.79 1.02 2.47
N THR A 195 3.65 0.58 1.56
CA THR A 195 5.10 0.68 1.64
C THR A 195 5.54 2.11 1.31
N ARG A 196 6.32 2.73 2.21
CA ARG A 196 6.81 4.10 2.06
C ARG A 196 8.32 4.18 2.29
N ASN A 197 9.03 4.87 1.41
CA ASN A 197 10.45 5.18 1.63
C ASN A 197 10.61 6.54 2.28
N LEU A 198 11.52 6.63 3.24
CA LEU A 198 12.05 7.89 3.75
C LEU A 198 13.54 7.94 3.42
N VAL A 199 14.03 9.11 3.02
CA VAL A 199 15.46 9.35 2.78
C VAL A 199 15.88 10.65 3.39
N LEU A 200 17.12 10.71 3.88
CA LEU A 200 17.70 11.98 4.35
C LEU A 200 17.98 12.89 3.15
N ASN A 201 17.52 14.14 3.23
CA ASN A 201 17.83 15.17 2.23
C ASN A 201 19.02 16.05 2.64
N THR A 202 19.45 15.94 3.89
CA THR A 202 20.52 16.72 4.50
C THR A 202 21.45 15.77 5.24
N GLY A 203 22.75 16.04 5.19
CA GLY A 203 23.76 15.25 5.90
C GLY A 203 23.88 15.66 7.37
N LEU A 204 24.43 14.75 8.17
CA LEU A 204 24.79 15.02 9.56
C LEU A 204 26.03 15.91 9.61
N GLU A 205 26.14 16.76 10.62
CA GLU A 205 27.32 17.62 10.83
C GLU A 205 28.50 16.88 11.48
N TYR A 206 28.22 15.76 12.16
CA TYR A 206 29.20 15.03 12.96
C TYR A 206 29.20 13.53 12.59
N PRO A 207 30.37 12.86 12.61
CA PRO A 207 30.41 11.41 12.53
C PRO A 207 29.82 10.84 13.81
N VAL A 208 28.72 10.10 13.66
CA VAL A 208 28.02 9.53 14.80
C VAL A 208 27.29 8.27 14.38
N ASN A 209 27.23 7.33 15.32
CA ASN A 209 26.32 6.20 15.22
C ASN A 209 24.93 6.69 15.62
N MET A 210 23.95 6.52 14.73
CA MET A 210 22.63 7.10 14.94
C MET A 210 21.53 6.06 14.79
N THR A 211 20.66 6.07 15.78
CA THR A 211 19.35 5.42 15.75
C THR A 211 18.28 6.50 15.63
N PHE A 212 17.30 6.26 14.77
CA PHE A 212 16.12 7.10 14.64
C PHE A 212 14.91 6.44 15.28
N TYR A 213 14.06 7.26 15.89
CA TYR A 213 12.77 6.86 16.44
C TYR A 213 11.67 7.47 15.60
N ILE A 214 10.70 6.65 15.19
CA ILE A 214 9.56 7.09 14.39
C ILE A 214 8.29 6.81 15.17
N ARG A 215 7.54 7.86 15.51
CA ARG A 215 6.20 7.74 16.10
C ARG A 215 5.15 8.04 15.03
N ILE A 216 4.18 7.16 14.84
CA ILE A 216 3.09 7.31 13.86
C ILE A 216 1.75 7.24 14.58
N GLU A 217 0.86 8.19 14.30
CA GLU A 217 -0.51 8.20 14.82
C GLU A 217 -1.51 8.10 13.68
N LEU A 218 -2.50 7.24 13.84
CA LEU A 218 -3.59 7.05 12.89
C LEU A 218 -4.84 7.82 13.31
N ASP A 219 -5.73 8.06 12.36
CA ASP A 219 -7.05 8.69 12.56
C ASP A 219 -7.98 7.93 13.52
N ASN A 220 -7.74 6.64 13.72
CA ASN A 220 -8.42 5.82 14.72
C ASN A 220 -7.80 5.91 16.14
N GLY A 221 -6.79 6.77 16.34
CA GLY A 221 -6.11 7.01 17.61
C GLY A 221 -5.03 5.97 17.97
N LYS A 222 -4.78 4.95 17.13
CA LYS A 222 -3.66 4.03 17.35
C LYS A 222 -2.34 4.77 17.14
N VAL A 223 -1.39 4.51 18.04
CA VAL A 223 -0.04 5.06 18.00
C VAL A 223 0.95 3.92 17.90
N PHE A 224 1.91 4.05 16.99
CA PHE A 224 3.00 3.11 16.79
C PHE A 224 4.33 3.82 17.03
N SER A 225 5.25 3.13 17.69
CA SER A 225 6.61 3.60 17.91
C SER A 225 7.58 2.59 17.31
N LEU A 226 8.48 3.09 16.47
CA LEU A 226 9.47 2.31 15.74
C LEU A 226 10.85 2.82 16.09
N GLU A 227 11.81 1.90 16.06
CA GLU A 227 13.22 2.19 16.26
C GLU A 227 14.00 1.56 15.10
N THR A 228 14.86 2.35 14.47
CA THR A 228 15.73 1.83 13.40
C THR A 228 16.88 1.05 14.00
N GLN A 229 17.52 0.17 13.23
CA GLN A 229 18.86 -0.29 13.61
C GLN A 229 19.84 0.90 13.63
N GLU A 230 20.94 0.77 14.38
CA GLU A 230 21.99 1.79 14.46
C GLU A 230 22.73 1.93 13.12
N ILE A 231 22.90 3.16 12.66
CA ILE A 231 23.59 3.50 11.40
C ILE A 231 24.91 4.17 11.73
N THR A 232 26.00 3.70 11.11
CA THR A 232 27.31 4.34 11.21
C THR A 232 27.46 5.34 10.06
N PHE A 233 27.37 6.64 10.34
CA PHE A 233 27.53 7.67 9.29
C PHE A 233 28.99 8.07 9.10
N GLN A 234 29.42 8.16 7.84
CA GLN A 234 30.69 8.79 7.48
C GLN A 234 30.53 10.30 7.28
N VAL A 235 31.53 11.08 7.69
CA VAL A 235 31.62 12.49 7.31
C VAL A 235 31.93 12.56 5.83
N LEU A 236 31.23 13.41 5.09
CA LEU A 236 31.67 13.78 3.76
C LEU A 236 32.91 14.66 3.91
N ASP A 237 34.08 14.16 3.50
CA ASP A 237 35.22 15.03 3.24
C ASP A 237 34.78 16.05 2.16
N GLU A 238 34.76 17.34 2.50
CA GLU A 238 34.48 18.44 1.57
C GLU A 238 35.42 18.45 0.35
#